data_AF-A0A6J4QPV8-F1
#
_entry.id   AF-A0A6J4QPV8-F1
#
_cell.length_a   1.000
_cell.length_b   1.000
_cell.length_c   1.000
_cell.angle_alpha   90.00
_cell.angle_beta   90.00
_cell.angle_gamma   90.00
#
_symmetry.space_group_name_H-M   'P 1'
#
loop_
_entity.id
_entity.type
_entity.pdbx_description
1 polymer ?
#
loop_
_entity_poly.entity_id
_entity_poly.type
_entity_poly.pdbx_seq_one_letter_code
_entity_poly.pdbx_strand_id
1 'polypeptide(L)'
;MRAKDIVLSLISLALIGAGVFLISTFFIGSGQRGDSPDGEQNFTPPLVKEATTAVKKGPSDETLRLTVPKMARISDVEIPTAEGNDEEKLRNYAAIHLKGTDYPWEKEANVYIAGHRLGYPQTESFLAFYDLDNLEEGDTVIVTDSDGEEYTYEVYSEKVVGPFDFSVTEPVEGKDVITLQTCTLPDYSQRLIVQAEKVA
;
A
#
# COMPACT_ATOMS: atom_id res chain seq x y z
N MET A 1 2.74 65.47 32.15
CA MET A 1 3.07 64.33 31.27
C MET A 1 3.74 63.21 32.07
N ARG A 2 3.07 62.67 33.10
CA ARG A 2 3.69 61.63 33.97
C ARG A 2 2.69 60.57 34.44
N ALA A 3 1.45 60.93 34.74
CA ALA A 3 0.46 59.96 35.20
C ALA A 3 -0.06 59.04 34.08
N LYS A 4 -0.28 59.58 32.87
CA LYS A 4 -0.80 58.81 31.73
C LYS A 4 0.21 57.75 31.25
N ASP A 5 1.49 58.10 31.21
CA ASP A 5 2.56 57.19 30.74
C ASP A 5 2.80 56.04 31.73
N ILE A 6 2.66 56.30 33.04
CA ILE A 6 2.73 55.26 34.07
C ILE A 6 1.52 54.33 33.97
N VAL A 7 0.31 54.87 33.77
CA VAL A 7 -0.90 54.06 33.61
C VAL A 7 -0.84 53.19 32.34
N LEU A 8 -0.38 53.74 31.21
CA LEU A 8 -0.19 52.94 29.98
C LEU A 8 0.91 51.87 30.15
N SER A 9 2.00 52.17 30.86
CA SER A 9 3.07 51.21 31.12
C SER A 9 2.61 50.04 32.00
N LEU A 10 1.79 50.30 33.02
CA LEU A 10 1.22 49.26 33.87
C LEU A 10 0.21 48.37 33.13
N ILE A 11 -0.57 48.95 32.21
CA ILE A 11 -1.50 48.19 31.37
C ILE A 11 -0.74 47.29 30.38
N SER A 12 0.32 47.78 29.74
CA SER A 12 1.16 46.97 28.85
C SER A 12 1.85 45.82 29.59
N LEU A 13 2.34 46.05 30.81
CA LEU A 13 2.96 45.00 31.61
C LEU A 13 1.94 43.91 32.02
N ALA A 14 0.71 44.31 32.34
CA ALA A 14 -0.38 43.39 32.65
C ALA A 14 -0.79 42.55 31.42
N LEU A 15 -0.83 43.15 30.22
CA LEU A 15 -1.15 42.43 28.97
C LEU A 15 -0.05 41.45 28.57
N ILE A 16 1.23 41.81 28.74
CA ILE A 16 2.36 40.89 28.49
C ILE A 16 2.32 39.72 29.48
N GLY A 17 2.05 39.98 30.77
CA GLY A 17 1.91 38.94 31.78
C GLY A 17 0.76 37.97 31.50
N ALA A 18 -0.40 38.49 31.08
CA ALA A 18 -1.54 37.66 30.67
C ALA A 18 -1.24 36.83 29.41
N GLY A 19 -0.51 37.38 28.45
CA GLY A 19 -0.07 36.65 27.25
C GLY A 19 0.87 35.49 27.57
N VAL A 20 1.86 35.71 28.44
CA VAL A 20 2.80 34.65 28.86
C VAL A 20 2.10 33.56 29.67
N PHE A 21 1.13 33.92 30.52
CA PHE A 21 0.32 32.96 31.27
C PHE A 21 -0.61 32.12 30.37
N LEU A 22 -1.22 32.73 29.35
CA LEU A 22 -2.03 31.98 28.37
C LEU A 22 -1.18 31.00 27.56
N ILE A 23 0.02 31.42 27.13
CA ILE A 23 0.96 30.53 26.43
C ILE A 23 1.39 29.38 27.34
N SER A 24 1.71 29.62 28.62
CA SER A 24 2.11 28.54 29.52
C SER A 24 0.98 27.55 29.81
N THR A 25 -0.28 27.99 29.88
CA THR A 25 -1.44 27.08 30.00
C THR A 25 -1.70 26.27 28.73
N PHE A 26 -1.36 26.79 27.55
CA PHE A 26 -1.48 26.05 26.29
C PHE A 26 -0.47 24.89 26.19
N PHE A 27 0.75 25.08 26.71
CA PHE A 27 1.79 24.05 26.68
C PHE A 27 1.74 23.04 27.85
N ILE A 28 1.07 23.37 28.96
CA ILE A 28 0.92 22.46 30.11
C ILE A 28 -0.36 21.61 30.01
N GLY A 29 -1.36 22.06 29.25
CA GLY A 29 -2.62 21.32 29.02
C GLY A 29 -2.61 20.29 27.88
N SER A 30 -1.55 20.26 27.05
CA SER A 30 -1.41 19.32 25.92
C SER A 30 -0.42 18.17 26.20
N GLY A 31 -0.11 17.92 27.47
CA GLY A 31 0.70 16.77 27.88
C GLY A 31 -0.12 15.49 27.92
N GLN A 32 -0.45 14.94 26.73
CA GLN A 32 -0.71 13.52 26.41
C GLN A 32 -1.40 13.44 25.04
N ARG A 33 -0.63 13.67 23.98
CA ARG A 33 -0.88 13.03 22.68
C ARG A 33 0.47 12.53 22.21
N GLY A 34 0.65 11.21 22.26
CA GLY A 34 1.71 10.59 21.49
C GLY A 34 1.36 10.82 20.02
N ASP A 35 2.03 11.77 19.39
CA ASP A 35 2.05 11.90 17.94
C ASP A 35 3.01 10.83 17.41
N SER A 36 2.44 9.69 17.02
CA SER A 36 2.93 8.96 15.84
C SER A 36 2.18 9.53 14.64
N PRO A 37 2.83 10.16 13.64
CA PRO A 37 2.14 10.85 12.56
C PRO A 37 1.75 9.96 11.38
N ASP A 38 1.74 8.64 11.54
CA ASP A 38 1.38 7.71 10.46
C ASP A 38 0.13 6.95 10.89
N GLY A 39 -1.00 7.27 10.23
CA GLY A 39 -2.23 6.51 10.39
C GLY A 39 -1.95 5.05 10.05
N GLU A 40 -2.02 4.20 11.07
CA GLU A 40 -1.86 2.76 10.98
C GLU A 40 -3.05 2.21 10.17
N GLN A 41 -2.90 2.19 8.84
CA GLN A 41 -3.88 1.62 7.93
C GLN A 41 -3.74 0.10 8.06
N ASN A 42 -4.72 -0.57 8.66
CA ASN A 42 -4.75 -2.02 8.87
C ASN A 42 -4.82 -2.81 7.53
N PHE A 43 -3.72 -2.78 6.78
CA PHE A 43 -3.50 -3.56 5.56
C PHE A 43 -2.42 -4.60 5.84
N THR A 44 -2.87 -5.82 6.03
CA THR A 44 -2.00 -7.00 6.10
C THR A 44 -2.52 -7.97 5.05
N PRO A 45 -1.81 -8.18 3.95
CA PRO A 45 -2.08 -9.29 3.04
C PRO A 45 -2.14 -10.64 3.78
N PRO A 46 -2.84 -11.65 3.19
CA PRO A 46 -2.91 -12.99 3.73
C PRO A 46 -1.56 -13.62 4.09
N LEU A 47 -1.50 -14.53 5.06
CA LEU A 47 -0.34 -15.39 5.28
C LEU A 47 -0.62 -16.77 4.65
N VAL A 48 0.19 -17.17 3.68
CA VAL A 48 0.04 -18.45 2.96
C VAL A 48 1.08 -19.47 3.47
N LYS A 49 0.67 -20.73 3.67
CA LYS A 49 1.59 -21.80 4.11
C LYS A 49 2.37 -22.36 2.93
N GLU A 50 3.66 -22.63 3.13
CA GLU A 50 4.54 -23.17 2.08
C GLU A 50 4.02 -24.49 1.48
N ALA A 51 3.93 -24.54 0.14
CA ALA A 51 3.81 -25.78 -0.62
C ALA A 51 5.20 -26.40 -0.84
N THR A 52 5.27 -27.73 -0.85
CA THR A 52 6.52 -28.52 -0.89
C THR A 52 7.31 -28.32 -2.18
N THR A 53 8.63 -28.16 -2.03
CA THR A 53 9.66 -27.93 -3.07
C THR A 53 9.54 -28.80 -4.32
N ALA A 54 9.05 -28.20 -5.40
CA ALA A 54 9.35 -28.62 -6.77
C ALA A 54 10.66 -27.95 -7.24
N VAL A 55 11.38 -28.58 -8.17
CA VAL A 55 12.62 -28.06 -8.77
C VAL A 55 12.35 -26.65 -9.34
N LYS A 56 13.06 -25.61 -8.87
CA LYS A 56 12.91 -24.22 -9.35
C LYS A 56 13.08 -24.18 -10.87
N LYS A 57 11.96 -24.04 -11.57
CA LYS A 57 11.90 -23.77 -13.00
C LYS A 57 11.55 -22.28 -13.14
N GLY A 58 12.50 -21.42 -12.83
CA GLY A 58 12.34 -19.97 -12.85
C GLY A 58 13.69 -19.27 -12.61
N PRO A 59 13.72 -17.94 -12.69
CA PRO A 59 14.94 -17.16 -12.47
C PRO A 59 15.55 -17.36 -11.08
N SER A 60 16.83 -17.05 -10.95
CA SER A 60 17.52 -17.19 -9.64
C SER A 60 17.15 -16.08 -8.66
N ASP A 61 16.84 -14.89 -9.18
CA ASP A 61 16.25 -13.77 -8.46
C ASP A 61 14.73 -13.78 -8.71
N GLU A 62 13.94 -13.86 -7.64
CA GLU A 62 12.48 -13.94 -7.72
C GLU A 62 11.81 -12.56 -7.69
N THR A 63 12.60 -11.49 -7.80
CA THR A 63 12.08 -10.12 -7.89
C THR A 63 11.35 -9.91 -9.21
N LEU A 64 10.13 -9.41 -9.12
CA LEU A 64 9.30 -9.08 -10.29
C LEU A 64 9.34 -7.59 -10.56
N ARG A 65 8.98 -7.20 -11.77
CA ARG A 65 8.67 -5.81 -12.14
C ARG A 65 7.24 -5.74 -12.65
N LEU A 66 6.52 -4.68 -12.30
CA LEU A 66 5.11 -4.50 -12.65
C LEU A 66 4.89 -3.23 -13.45
N THR A 67 4.13 -3.36 -14.53
CA THR A 67 3.61 -2.24 -15.33
C THR A 67 2.11 -2.41 -15.51
N VAL A 68 1.33 -1.37 -15.18
CA VAL A 68 -0.11 -1.32 -15.41
C VAL A 68 -0.43 0.01 -16.07
N PRO A 69 -0.57 0.08 -17.41
CA PRO A 69 -0.65 1.35 -18.14
C PRO A 69 -1.73 2.34 -17.65
N LYS A 70 -2.85 1.83 -17.12
CA LYS A 70 -3.95 2.65 -16.61
C LYS A 70 -3.73 3.17 -15.18
N MET A 71 -2.73 2.65 -14.48
CA MET A 71 -2.30 3.11 -13.15
C MET A 71 -1.00 3.90 -13.31
N ALA A 72 -1.08 5.23 -13.35
CA ALA A 72 0.04 6.10 -13.76
C ALA A 72 1.32 5.98 -12.89
N ARG A 73 1.23 5.41 -11.68
CA ARG A 73 2.34 5.20 -10.76
C ARG A 73 2.99 3.83 -10.89
N ILE A 74 2.41 2.92 -11.66
CA ILE A 74 2.86 1.55 -11.86
C ILE A 74 3.40 1.42 -13.28
N SER A 75 4.67 1.80 -13.44
CA SER A 75 5.41 1.69 -14.69
C SER A 75 6.81 1.18 -14.38
N ASP A 76 7.04 -0.10 -14.65
CA ASP A 76 8.31 -0.79 -14.42
C ASP A 76 8.81 -0.66 -12.96
N VAL A 77 7.89 -0.86 -12.00
CA VAL A 77 8.19 -0.77 -10.56
C VAL A 77 8.63 -2.12 -10.02
N GLU A 78 9.59 -2.14 -9.10
CA GLU A 78 10.10 -3.36 -8.47
C GLU A 78 9.08 -3.90 -7.46
N ILE A 79 8.79 -5.20 -7.55
CA ILE A 79 7.86 -5.93 -6.70
C ILE A 79 8.62 -7.07 -6.01
N PRO A 80 9.15 -6.84 -4.80
CA PRO A 80 9.85 -7.88 -4.06
C PRO A 80 8.88 -8.94 -3.53
N THR A 81 9.37 -10.17 -3.40
CA THR A 81 8.62 -11.23 -2.69
C THR A 81 8.70 -10.98 -1.18
N ALA A 82 7.56 -11.04 -0.49
CA ALA A 82 7.47 -10.75 0.94
C ALA A 82 6.33 -11.50 1.65
N GLU A 83 6.46 -11.68 2.95
CA GLU A 83 5.34 -12.11 3.79
C GLU A 83 4.27 -11.00 3.86
N GLY A 84 3.00 -11.37 4.01
CA GLY A 84 1.90 -10.39 4.08
C GLY A 84 1.95 -9.44 5.28
N ASN A 85 2.81 -9.70 6.26
CA ASN A 85 3.05 -8.83 7.42
C ASN A 85 4.44 -8.17 7.41
N ASP A 86 5.14 -8.16 6.27
CA ASP A 86 6.41 -7.45 6.08
C ASP A 86 6.15 -5.95 5.88
N GLU A 87 5.92 -5.25 7.00
CA GLU A 87 5.60 -3.82 7.03
C GLU A 87 6.68 -2.95 6.37
N GLU A 88 7.96 -3.35 6.46
CA GLU A 88 9.06 -2.60 5.86
C GLU A 88 8.93 -2.61 4.33
N LYS A 89 8.70 -3.76 3.72
CA LYS A 89 8.53 -3.84 2.27
C LYS A 89 7.23 -3.21 1.80
N LEU A 90 6.13 -3.45 2.50
CA LEU A 90 4.83 -2.84 2.19
C LEU A 90 4.89 -1.31 2.27
N ARG A 91 5.69 -0.75 3.18
CA ARG A 91 5.91 0.69 3.29
C ARG A 91 6.77 1.25 2.16
N ASN A 92 7.88 0.59 1.85
CA ASN A 92 8.93 1.17 1.02
C ASN A 92 8.77 0.91 -0.48
N TYR A 93 8.06 -0.16 -0.87
CA TYR A 93 7.82 -0.54 -2.26
C TYR A 93 6.37 -0.24 -2.69
N ALA A 94 6.14 -0.14 -4.00
CA ALA A 94 4.80 0.06 -4.55
C ALA A 94 3.81 -1.04 -4.13
N ALA A 95 4.29 -2.29 -4.13
CA ALA A 95 3.57 -3.48 -3.67
C ALA A 95 4.56 -4.62 -3.41
N ILE A 96 4.06 -5.74 -2.90
CA ILE A 96 4.80 -7.00 -2.75
C ILE A 96 4.18 -8.09 -3.61
N HIS A 97 4.99 -9.04 -4.07
CA HIS A 97 4.52 -10.36 -4.44
C HIS A 97 4.35 -11.17 -3.16
N LEU A 98 3.16 -11.73 -2.93
CA LEU A 98 2.85 -12.41 -1.69
C LEU A 98 3.56 -13.76 -1.63
N LYS A 99 4.43 -13.93 -0.63
CA LYS A 99 5.14 -15.19 -0.43
C LYS A 99 4.14 -16.34 -0.19
N GLY A 100 4.36 -17.44 -0.90
CA GLY A 100 3.51 -18.63 -0.87
C GLY A 100 2.45 -18.66 -1.96
N THR A 101 2.36 -17.64 -2.82
CA THR A 101 1.61 -17.70 -4.08
C THR A 101 2.54 -17.99 -5.27
N ASP A 102 1.96 -18.41 -6.39
CA ASP A 102 2.71 -18.86 -7.56
C ASP A 102 3.38 -17.69 -8.29
N TYR A 103 4.41 -18.01 -9.07
CA TYR A 103 5.13 -17.09 -9.94
C TYR A 103 4.64 -17.14 -11.40
N PRO A 104 4.89 -16.10 -12.22
CA PRO A 104 4.34 -16.01 -13.58
C PRO A 104 4.85 -17.06 -14.58
N TRP A 105 5.95 -17.76 -14.26
CA TRP A 105 6.52 -18.87 -15.04
C TRP A 105 5.93 -20.24 -14.67
N GLU A 106 5.15 -20.31 -13.60
CA GLU A 106 4.44 -21.53 -13.20
C GLU A 106 3.19 -21.74 -14.06
N LYS A 107 2.52 -22.88 -13.88
CA LYS A 107 1.34 -23.26 -14.66
C LYS A 107 0.11 -23.29 -13.78
N GLU A 108 -1.01 -22.85 -14.34
CA GLU A 108 -2.25 -22.62 -13.61
C GLU A 108 -1.98 -21.76 -12.36
N ALA A 109 -1.09 -20.77 -12.53
CA ALA A 109 -0.54 -19.96 -11.46
C ALA A 109 -1.52 -18.87 -11.01
N ASN A 110 -1.52 -18.53 -9.72
CA ASN A 110 -2.07 -17.26 -9.25
C ASN A 110 -0.96 -16.38 -8.66
N VAL A 111 -0.45 -15.45 -9.48
CA VAL A 111 0.53 -14.45 -9.03
C VAL A 111 -0.18 -13.39 -8.20
N TYR A 112 0.11 -13.31 -6.91
CA TYR A 112 -0.62 -12.42 -6.01
C TYR A 112 0.20 -11.19 -5.64
N ILE A 113 -0.24 -10.01 -6.08
CA ILE A 113 0.43 -8.73 -5.79
C ILE A 113 -0.45 -7.87 -4.90
N ALA A 114 0.11 -7.41 -3.78
CA ALA A 114 -0.63 -6.63 -2.80
C ALA A 114 0.07 -5.31 -2.49
N GLY A 115 -0.67 -4.20 -2.60
CA GLY A 115 -0.17 -2.84 -2.36
C GLY A 115 -1.15 -1.99 -1.56
N HIS A 116 -0.62 -1.02 -0.81
CA HIS A 116 -1.46 -0.08 -0.06
C HIS A 116 -2.27 0.83 -0.99
N ARG A 117 -3.52 1.09 -0.60
CA ARG A 117 -4.39 2.01 -1.34
C ARG A 117 -3.90 3.45 -1.27
N LEU A 118 -3.52 3.90 -0.08
CA LEU A 118 -2.94 5.24 0.14
C LEU A 118 -1.42 5.21 0.27
N GLY A 119 -0.87 4.17 0.90
CA GLY A 119 0.55 4.05 1.20
C GLY A 119 1.07 5.16 2.12
N TYR A 120 2.38 5.31 2.15
CA TYR A 120 3.07 6.25 3.04
C TYR A 120 3.69 7.40 2.24
N PRO A 121 3.43 8.67 2.59
CA PRO A 121 4.06 9.80 1.90
C PRO A 121 5.58 9.67 1.81
N GLN A 122 6.15 10.08 0.67
CA GLN A 122 7.59 10.03 0.38
C GLN A 122 8.19 8.61 0.26
N THR A 123 7.35 7.61 -0.01
CA THR A 123 7.77 6.23 -0.33
C THR A 123 7.19 5.80 -1.67
N GLU A 124 7.67 4.70 -2.24
CA GLU A 124 7.07 4.16 -3.48
C GLU A 124 5.65 3.65 -3.28
N SER A 125 5.27 3.25 -2.06
CA SER A 125 3.89 2.82 -1.75
C SER A 125 2.87 3.96 -1.89
N PHE A 126 3.31 5.22 -1.88
CA PHE A 126 2.41 6.37 -1.82
C PHE A 126 1.51 6.45 -3.05
N LEU A 127 0.21 6.20 -2.82
CA LEU A 127 -0.84 6.16 -3.83
C LEU A 127 -0.58 5.16 -4.97
N ALA A 128 0.33 4.20 -4.81
CA ALA A 128 0.71 3.27 -5.86
C ALA A 128 -0.49 2.49 -6.41
N PHE A 129 -1.32 1.94 -5.51
CA PHE A 129 -2.52 1.17 -5.85
C PHE A 129 -3.81 2.01 -5.74
N TYR A 130 -3.68 3.34 -5.70
CA TYR A 130 -4.82 4.25 -5.59
C TYR A 130 -5.75 4.21 -6.80
N ASP A 131 -5.25 3.84 -7.97
CA ASP A 131 -6.03 3.80 -9.21
C ASP A 131 -6.51 2.39 -9.57
N LEU A 132 -6.37 1.41 -8.67
CA LEU A 132 -6.71 -0.01 -8.96
C LEU A 132 -8.19 -0.21 -9.35
N ASP A 133 -9.09 0.60 -8.80
CA ASP A 133 -10.54 0.63 -9.07
C ASP A 133 -10.90 1.32 -10.39
N ASN A 134 -9.91 1.84 -11.12
CA ASN A 134 -10.11 2.34 -12.47
C ASN A 134 -9.88 1.25 -13.52
N LEU A 135 -9.37 0.07 -13.12
CA LEU A 135 -9.17 -1.05 -14.04
C LEU A 135 -10.52 -1.64 -14.44
N GLU A 136 -10.66 -1.92 -15.73
CA GLU A 136 -11.86 -2.47 -16.36
C GLU A 136 -11.48 -3.71 -17.16
N GLU A 137 -12.48 -4.53 -17.51
CA GLU A 137 -12.27 -5.69 -18.38
C GLU A 137 -11.57 -5.28 -19.69
N GLY A 138 -10.53 -6.02 -20.07
CA GLY A 138 -9.69 -5.72 -21.24
C GLY A 138 -8.44 -4.88 -20.94
N ASP A 139 -8.30 -4.30 -19.74
CA ASP A 139 -7.09 -3.56 -19.38
C ASP A 139 -5.88 -4.49 -19.18
N THR A 140 -4.70 -3.98 -19.52
CA THR A 140 -3.46 -4.76 -19.51
C THR A 140 -2.72 -4.66 -18.18
N VAL A 141 -2.19 -5.79 -17.70
CA VAL A 141 -1.24 -5.90 -16.60
C VAL A 141 -0.01 -6.65 -17.10
N ILE A 142 1.19 -6.10 -16.92
CA ILE A 142 2.45 -6.69 -17.42
C ILE A 142 3.36 -6.95 -16.23
N VAL A 143 3.85 -8.19 -16.13
CA VAL A 143 4.88 -8.59 -15.17
C VAL A 143 6.14 -8.98 -15.93
N THR A 144 7.29 -8.48 -15.48
CA THR A 144 8.60 -8.89 -16.02
C THR A 144 9.40 -9.59 -14.93
N ASP A 145 10.01 -10.73 -15.23
CA ASP A 145 10.90 -11.41 -14.30
C ASP A 145 12.35 -10.88 -14.36
N SER A 146 13.22 -11.36 -13.46
CA SER A 146 14.61 -10.88 -13.39
C SER A 146 15.45 -11.25 -14.61
N ASP A 147 15.05 -12.26 -15.38
CA ASP A 147 15.74 -12.67 -16.61
C ASP A 147 15.26 -11.82 -17.82
N GLY A 148 14.23 -11.00 -17.62
CA GLY A 148 13.68 -10.08 -18.61
C GLY A 148 12.53 -10.66 -19.44
N GLU A 149 11.97 -11.80 -19.05
CA GLU A 149 10.78 -12.35 -19.71
C GLU A 149 9.54 -11.56 -19.27
N GLU A 150 8.74 -11.14 -20.25
CA GLU A 150 7.49 -10.42 -20.02
C GLU A 150 6.28 -11.36 -20.08
N TYR A 151 5.38 -11.20 -19.12
CA TYR A 151 4.12 -11.91 -19.00
C TYR A 151 2.99 -10.89 -19.04
N THR A 152 2.12 -10.99 -20.04
CA THR A 152 1.03 -10.04 -20.25
C THR A 152 -0.28 -10.68 -19.84
N TYR A 153 -1.08 -9.94 -19.07
CA TYR A 153 -2.38 -10.34 -18.58
C TYR A 153 -3.45 -9.33 -18.99
N GLU A 154 -4.67 -9.81 -19.18
CA GLU A 154 -5.85 -8.99 -19.49
C GLU A 154 -6.88 -9.11 -18.36
N VAL A 155 -7.32 -7.98 -17.82
CA VAL A 155 -8.30 -7.91 -16.72
C VAL A 155 -9.62 -8.53 -17.16
N TYR A 156 -10.18 -9.41 -16.32
CA TYR A 156 -11.49 -10.04 -16.56
C TYR A 156 -12.45 -9.94 -15.37
N SER A 157 -12.00 -9.49 -14.21
CA SER A 157 -12.84 -9.43 -13.00
C SER A 157 -12.36 -8.38 -12.01
N GLU A 158 -13.31 -7.68 -11.41
CA GLU A 158 -13.14 -6.85 -10.22
C GLU A 158 -14.17 -7.28 -9.16
N LYS A 159 -13.76 -7.42 -7.90
CA LYS A 159 -14.65 -7.73 -6.78
C LYS A 159 -14.15 -7.17 -5.46
N VAL A 160 -15.08 -6.97 -4.52
CA VAL A 160 -14.77 -6.62 -3.14
C VAL A 160 -15.00 -7.84 -2.24
N VAL A 161 -14.02 -8.17 -1.41
CA VAL A 161 -14.06 -9.32 -0.48
C VAL A 161 -13.73 -8.89 0.95
N GLY A 162 -14.05 -9.76 1.91
CA GLY A 162 -13.67 -9.56 3.30
C GLY A 162 -12.16 -9.66 3.52
N PRO A 163 -11.61 -9.03 4.57
CA PRO A 163 -10.16 -8.99 4.82
C PRO A 163 -9.54 -10.34 5.19
N PHE A 164 -10.37 -11.34 5.51
CA PHE A 164 -9.97 -12.72 5.84
C PHE A 164 -10.43 -13.73 4.78
N ASP A 165 -10.90 -13.25 3.63
CA ASP A 165 -11.22 -14.13 2.51
C ASP A 165 -9.92 -14.52 1.81
N PHE A 166 -9.36 -15.65 2.20
CA PHE A 166 -8.10 -16.14 1.66
C PHE A 166 -8.27 -16.93 0.35
N SER A 167 -9.49 -17.23 -0.08
CA SER A 167 -9.68 -18.01 -1.32
C SER A 167 -9.24 -17.24 -2.57
N VAL A 168 -9.05 -15.91 -2.47
CA VAL A 168 -8.54 -15.10 -3.59
C VAL A 168 -7.05 -15.32 -3.87
N THR A 169 -6.30 -15.92 -2.95
CA THR A 169 -4.88 -16.28 -3.16
C THR A 169 -4.73 -17.65 -3.81
N GLU A 170 -5.79 -18.44 -3.93
CA GLU A 170 -5.72 -19.79 -4.47
C GLU A 170 -5.65 -19.77 -6.02
N PRO A 171 -4.97 -20.75 -6.64
CA PRO A 171 -5.00 -20.98 -8.08
C PRO A 171 -6.42 -21.08 -8.65
N VAL A 172 -6.60 -20.64 -9.90
CA VAL A 172 -7.85 -20.79 -10.64
C VAL A 172 -7.68 -21.92 -11.65
N GLU A 173 -8.47 -22.98 -11.50
CA GLU A 173 -8.35 -24.18 -12.35
C GLU A 173 -8.38 -23.84 -13.84
N GLY A 174 -7.36 -24.30 -14.56
CA GLY A 174 -7.24 -24.11 -16.01
C GLY A 174 -6.86 -22.70 -16.47
N LYS A 175 -6.46 -21.80 -15.56
CA LYS A 175 -6.07 -20.42 -15.88
C LYS A 175 -4.75 -20.03 -15.23
N ASP A 176 -3.93 -19.30 -15.98
CA ASP A 176 -2.81 -18.52 -15.42
C ASP A 176 -3.33 -17.11 -15.11
N VAL A 177 -3.37 -16.73 -13.84
CA VAL A 177 -3.95 -15.48 -13.37
C VAL A 177 -2.95 -14.65 -12.59
N ILE A 178 -3.14 -13.34 -12.63
CA ILE A 178 -2.57 -12.41 -11.67
C ILE A 178 -3.70 -11.77 -10.89
N THR A 179 -3.53 -11.70 -9.57
CA THR A 179 -4.46 -11.08 -8.65
C THR A 179 -3.81 -9.86 -8.02
N LEU A 180 -4.42 -8.69 -8.20
CA LEU A 180 -4.00 -7.43 -7.61
C LEU A 180 -4.93 -7.09 -6.44
N GLN A 181 -4.37 -6.81 -5.26
CA GLN A 181 -5.12 -6.49 -4.05
C GLN A 181 -4.78 -5.11 -3.50
N THR A 182 -5.81 -4.38 -3.07
CA THR A 182 -5.66 -3.23 -2.16
C THR A 182 -6.83 -3.11 -1.16
N CYS A 183 -6.78 -2.14 -0.24
CA CYS A 183 -7.92 -1.83 0.66
C CYS A 183 -8.99 -0.98 -0.05
N THR A 184 -10.24 -1.14 0.34
CA THR A 184 -11.32 -0.20 -0.03
C THR A 184 -11.23 1.10 0.78
N LEU A 185 -11.82 2.19 0.28
CA LEU A 185 -11.98 3.46 0.99
C LEU A 185 -13.45 3.65 1.43
N PRO A 186 -13.73 4.47 2.46
CA PRO A 186 -12.78 5.24 3.28
C PRO A 186 -12.29 4.50 4.54
N ASP A 187 -12.84 3.33 4.88
CA ASP A 187 -12.63 2.68 6.17
C ASP A 187 -11.64 1.50 6.16
N TYR A 188 -11.11 1.13 4.98
CA TYR A 188 -10.13 0.04 4.80
C TYR A 188 -10.61 -1.33 5.27
N SER A 189 -11.92 -1.49 5.47
CA SER A 189 -12.52 -2.68 6.09
C SER A 189 -12.60 -3.87 5.14
N GLN A 190 -12.54 -3.65 3.82
CA GLN A 190 -12.62 -4.69 2.79
C GLN A 190 -11.40 -4.66 1.87
N ARG A 191 -11.31 -5.64 0.97
CA ARG A 191 -10.26 -5.74 -0.04
C ARG A 191 -10.87 -5.60 -1.42
N LEU A 192 -10.32 -4.69 -2.21
CA LEU A 192 -10.55 -4.62 -3.64
C LEU A 192 -9.60 -5.59 -4.33
N ILE A 193 -10.16 -6.46 -5.16
CA ILE A 193 -9.48 -7.52 -5.88
C ILE A 193 -9.73 -7.33 -7.37
N VAL A 194 -8.66 -7.17 -8.14
CA VAL A 194 -8.69 -7.20 -9.61
C VAL A 194 -7.97 -8.45 -10.07
N GLN A 195 -8.58 -9.23 -10.95
CA GLN A 195 -7.96 -10.44 -11.53
C GLN A 195 -7.84 -10.28 -13.04
N ALA A 196 -6.67 -10.67 -13.55
CA ALA A 196 -6.35 -10.68 -14.97
C ALA A 196 -5.82 -12.06 -15.38
N GLU A 197 -6.11 -12.49 -16.61
CA GLU A 197 -5.73 -13.79 -17.16
C GLU A 197 -4.60 -13.61 -18.17
N LYS A 198 -3.62 -14.51 -18.16
CA LYS A 198 -2.43 -14.43 -19.01
C LYS A 198 -2.81 -14.60 -20.48
N VAL A 199 -2.31 -13.71 -21.33
CA VAL A 199 -2.55 -13.69 -22.78
C VAL A 199 -1.26 -13.79 -23.61
N ALA A 200 -0.10 -13.48 -23.02
CA ALA A 200 1.23 -13.68 -23.62
C ALA A 200 2.25 -14.05 -22.54
#